data_AF-A0A1F7WT02-F1
#
_entry.id   AF-A0A1F7WT02-F1
#
_cell.length_a   1.000
_cell.length_b   1.000
_cell.length_c   1.000
_cell.angle_alpha   90.00
_cell.angle_beta   90.00
_cell.angle_gamma   90.00
#
_symmetry.space_group_name_H-M   'P 1'
#
loop_
_entity.id
_entity.type
_entity.pdbx_description
1 polymer ?
#
loop_
_entity_poly.entity_id
_entity_poly.type
_entity_poly.pdbx_seq_one_letter_code
_entity_poly.pdbx_strand_id
1 'polypeptide(L)'
;MKLSGAIPSGDTADYTVDVTAGSTEASSASFSVQVTDASEGEDLVSCSGDTGVSIAESSSSSSSSTTTTITTTTSKAKTDSQPPKVSLSTNLVKPFKEVPFISGVASDDTGVVLVDYSLDGGGNWIPVTILTGTSVSFGFKPAVLDDGNYDIIARATDKVGNTTLSSQYTLIIDRLPPQVGMTVLSVGPQVFVPSTGGVLTTVAGLAQKITVSAIGGPTSLEVLAGEEKFNLEKNSESGLWSGVVKFASEGTYDLTTKSVDGAKNETIQKLAKVRVLAPGKVSYVGNAVNGAEVSVYIFEPTLGAFIFWDGVAYGQKNPQKTNETGDYSLYLPSGKYYMEARISAFVKLRSQIFTLSGASAINADFSAGILSTPFVFNEINVASTKGLSEVEAKSELIGKDFPFDTIDTGLTSLTTEGFKGENLKGKDIVSFVSTILPDTSSQIAILENLTDSINLVVVVPQESSSTVEIYKKRGHYNVDMLADPDGKLVEPLSLRFLPVHFFVGVDEKIKSVKYGVLSKGELEIRE
;
A
#
# COMPACT_ATOMS: atom_id res chain seq x y z
N MET A 1 40.64 16.47 -12.90
CA MET A 1 41.83 16.37 -13.79
C MET A 1 42.87 17.34 -13.23
N LYS A 2 44.12 16.93 -12.99
CA LYS A 2 45.17 17.83 -12.44
C LYS A 2 46.02 18.33 -13.61
N LEU A 3 45.88 19.60 -13.97
CA LEU A 3 46.74 20.28 -14.94
C LEU A 3 47.84 21.01 -14.17
N SER A 4 49.10 20.79 -14.52
CA SER A 4 50.25 21.40 -13.84
C SER A 4 51.06 22.24 -14.81
N GLY A 5 51.35 23.50 -14.46
CA GLY A 5 52.27 24.37 -15.17
C GLY A 5 52.73 25.52 -14.26
N ALA A 6 53.98 25.96 -14.40
CA ALA A 6 54.49 27.12 -13.66
C ALA A 6 54.06 28.40 -14.39
N ILE A 7 53.22 29.22 -13.76
CA ILE A 7 52.81 30.54 -14.28
C ILE A 7 53.61 31.61 -13.51
N PRO A 8 54.44 32.43 -14.17
CA PRO A 8 55.10 33.54 -13.52
C PRO A 8 54.10 34.55 -12.94
N SER A 9 54.48 35.24 -11.87
CA SER A 9 53.61 36.23 -11.21
C SER A 9 53.21 37.36 -12.17
N GLY A 10 51.91 37.56 -12.35
CA GLY A 10 51.35 38.60 -13.21
C GLY A 10 51.07 38.18 -14.65
N ASP A 11 51.44 36.95 -15.04
CA ASP A 11 51.17 36.41 -16.36
C ASP A 11 49.85 35.63 -16.42
N THR A 12 49.29 35.53 -17.62
CA THR A 12 48.13 34.71 -17.95
C THR A 12 48.58 33.44 -18.65
N ALA A 13 47.95 32.30 -18.35
CA ALA A 13 48.16 31.05 -19.08
C ALA A 13 46.81 30.47 -19.51
N ASP A 14 46.76 29.98 -20.75
CA ASP A 14 45.60 29.29 -21.30
C ASP A 14 45.77 27.78 -21.10
N TYR A 15 44.70 27.13 -20.65
CA TYR A 15 44.64 25.68 -20.49
C TYR A 15 43.45 25.12 -21.26
N THR A 16 43.69 24.09 -22.07
CA THR A 16 42.63 23.37 -22.78
C THR A 16 42.19 22.17 -21.94
N VAL A 17 40.88 22.03 -21.72
CA VAL A 17 40.28 20.87 -21.07
C VAL A 17 39.38 20.18 -22.08
N ASP A 18 39.73 18.94 -22.43
CA ASP A 18 38.89 18.11 -23.29
C ASP A 18 37.90 17.30 -22.44
N VAL A 19 36.61 17.45 -22.72
CA VAL A 19 35.53 16.70 -22.06
C VAL A 19 34.83 15.83 -23.09
N THR A 20 34.80 14.52 -22.86
CA THR A 20 34.06 13.56 -23.71
C THR A 20 32.78 13.13 -22.99
N ALA A 21 31.62 13.46 -23.56
CA ALA A 21 30.33 12.95 -23.08
C ALA A 21 30.09 11.52 -23.58
N GLY A 22 29.45 10.68 -22.75
CA GLY A 22 29.01 9.32 -23.14
C GLY A 22 27.85 9.33 -24.13
N SER A 23 27.31 8.15 -24.47
CA SER A 23 26.28 7.95 -25.52
C SER A 23 24.86 8.43 -25.18
N THR A 24 24.70 9.32 -24.19
CA THR A 24 23.41 9.90 -23.77
C THR A 24 23.52 11.42 -23.80
N GLU A 25 22.51 12.08 -24.35
CA GLU A 25 22.45 13.55 -24.48
C GLU A 25 22.53 14.24 -23.11
N ALA A 26 23.45 15.20 -22.98
CA ALA A 26 23.48 16.16 -21.89
C ALA A 26 23.33 17.56 -22.49
N SER A 27 22.21 18.25 -22.18
CA SER A 27 21.88 19.56 -22.76
C SER A 27 22.83 20.68 -22.33
N SER A 28 23.51 20.52 -21.20
CA SER A 28 24.60 21.37 -20.72
C SER A 28 25.41 20.65 -19.65
N ALA A 29 26.69 20.97 -19.53
CA ALA A 29 27.52 20.58 -18.39
C ALA A 29 28.22 21.81 -17.82
N SER A 30 28.19 21.94 -16.49
CA SER A 30 28.92 22.96 -15.76
C SER A 30 30.10 22.30 -15.05
N PHE A 31 31.28 22.88 -15.18
CA PHE A 31 32.46 22.43 -14.44
C PHE A 31 32.98 23.55 -13.55
N SER A 32 33.53 23.20 -12.39
CA SER A 32 34.30 24.15 -11.58
C SER A 32 35.78 23.99 -11.88
N VAL A 33 36.48 25.12 -12.00
CA VAL A 33 37.94 25.15 -12.08
C VAL A 33 38.47 25.62 -10.73
N GLN A 34 39.39 24.85 -10.17
CA GLN A 34 40.08 25.19 -8.93
C GLN A 34 41.57 25.29 -9.23
N VAL A 35 42.21 26.35 -8.72
CA VAL A 35 43.64 26.59 -8.87
C VAL A 35 44.28 26.69 -7.49
N THR A 36 45.51 26.21 -7.39
CA THR A 36 46.30 26.14 -6.17
C THR A 36 47.77 26.32 -6.56
N ASP A 37 48.49 27.11 -5.77
CA ASP A 37 49.95 27.27 -5.86
C ASP A 37 50.69 26.38 -4.85
N ALA A 38 49.97 25.61 -4.02
CA ALA A 38 50.52 24.66 -3.08
C ALA A 38 50.89 23.33 -3.77
N SER A 39 52.04 22.75 -3.41
CA SER A 39 52.60 21.56 -4.07
C SER A 39 51.68 20.32 -4.02
N GLU A 40 50.75 20.27 -3.08
CA GLU A 40 49.80 19.16 -2.90
C GLU A 40 48.35 19.51 -3.23
N GLY A 41 48.08 20.76 -3.62
CA GLY A 41 46.74 21.21 -3.96
C GLY A 41 45.88 21.64 -2.78
N GLU A 42 46.52 22.11 -1.70
CA GLU A 42 45.86 22.81 -0.61
C GLU A 42 45.51 24.26 -1.00
N ASP A 43 44.64 24.94 -0.23
CA ASP A 43 44.21 26.33 -0.49
C ASP A 43 43.61 26.57 -1.89
N LEU A 44 42.75 25.64 -2.33
CA LEU A 44 42.08 25.69 -3.63
C LEU A 44 41.23 26.97 -3.75
N VAL A 45 41.56 27.79 -4.74
CA VAL A 45 40.78 28.96 -5.14
C VAL A 45 39.85 28.56 -6.27
N SER A 46 38.54 28.61 -6.01
CA SER A 46 37.53 28.46 -7.05
C SER A 46 37.56 29.67 -7.98
N CYS A 47 37.77 29.42 -9.27
CA CYS A 47 37.70 30.49 -10.28
C CYS A 47 36.22 30.79 -10.61
N SER A 48 35.86 32.07 -10.67
CA SER A 48 34.55 32.52 -11.15
C SER A 48 34.64 32.94 -12.62
N GLY A 49 33.75 32.41 -13.46
CA GLY A 49 33.64 32.71 -14.89
C GLY A 49 32.53 31.89 -15.53
N ASP A 50 32.21 32.17 -16.80
CA ASP A 50 31.23 31.38 -17.55
C ASP A 50 31.87 30.03 -17.91
N THR A 51 31.58 29.01 -17.10
CA THR A 51 32.12 27.65 -17.20
C THR A 51 31.13 26.68 -17.85
N GLY A 52 29.99 27.20 -18.34
CA GLY A 52 29.03 26.41 -19.08
C GLY A 52 29.54 26.13 -20.50
N VAL A 53 29.54 24.87 -20.90
CA VAL A 53 29.68 24.49 -22.31
C VAL A 53 28.36 23.86 -22.75
N SER A 54 27.73 24.45 -23.76
CA SER A 54 26.59 23.85 -24.45
C SER A 54 27.10 22.84 -25.47
N ILE A 55 26.63 21.60 -25.38
CA ILE A 55 26.95 20.54 -26.34
C ILE A 55 25.82 20.56 -27.37
N ALA A 56 26.08 21.11 -28.56
CA ALA A 56 25.12 21.10 -29.65
C ALA A 56 25.14 19.72 -30.36
N GLU A 57 23.99 19.03 -30.33
CA GLU A 57 23.49 17.85 -31.07
C GLU A 57 24.43 16.90 -31.86
N SER A 58 24.03 15.62 -31.90
CA SER A 58 24.80 14.50 -32.46
C SER A 58 24.81 14.40 -34.00
N SER A 59 25.79 13.62 -34.47
CA SER A 59 26.02 13.13 -35.83
C SER A 59 26.58 14.10 -36.88
N SER A 60 27.74 14.68 -36.59
CA SER A 60 28.90 14.56 -37.49
C SER A 60 30.15 14.82 -36.67
N SER A 61 31.25 14.11 -36.96
CA SER A 61 32.55 14.34 -36.32
C SER A 61 33.06 15.74 -36.67
N SER A 62 32.63 16.75 -35.94
CA SER A 62 33.20 18.10 -35.97
C SER A 62 33.71 18.43 -34.56
N SER A 63 35.03 18.54 -34.45
CA SER A 63 35.70 19.06 -33.27
C SER A 63 35.43 20.56 -33.18
N SER A 64 34.46 20.97 -32.37
CA SER A 64 34.28 22.38 -32.00
C SER A 64 35.10 22.68 -30.75
N SER A 65 36.15 23.48 -30.89
CA SER A 65 36.94 23.99 -29.77
C SER A 65 36.39 25.35 -29.34
N THR A 66 35.81 25.43 -28.15
CA THR A 66 35.40 26.70 -27.53
C THR A 66 36.52 27.20 -26.64
N THR A 67 37.11 28.36 -26.95
CA THR A 67 38.15 28.99 -26.11
C THR A 67 37.49 29.99 -25.17
N THR A 68 37.54 29.72 -23.86
CA THR A 68 37.06 30.63 -22.81
C THR A 68 38.25 31.32 -22.15
N THR A 69 38.35 32.64 -22.28
CA THR A 69 39.40 33.44 -21.62
C THR A 69 38.99 33.75 -20.17
N ILE A 70 39.79 33.34 -19.20
CA ILE A 70 39.57 33.59 -17.77
C ILE A 70 40.56 34.66 -17.28
N THR A 71 40.06 35.84 -16.95
CA THR A 71 40.88 36.93 -16.38
C THR A 71 40.94 36.83 -14.86
N THR A 72 42.10 36.58 -14.28
CA THR A 72 42.30 36.50 -12.81
C THR A 72 42.72 37.85 -12.25
N THR A 73 41.98 38.39 -11.28
CA THR A 73 42.44 39.50 -10.43
C THR A 73 42.61 38.98 -9.01
N THR A 74 43.84 38.91 -8.52
CA THR A 74 44.15 38.49 -7.14
C THR A 74 43.98 39.67 -6.19
N SER A 75 42.81 39.74 -5.56
CA SER A 75 42.56 40.57 -4.38
C SER A 75 42.59 39.67 -3.14
N LYS A 76 43.46 39.97 -2.17
CA LYS A 76 43.60 39.25 -0.90
C LYS A 76 42.23 39.10 -0.22
N ALA A 77 41.77 37.85 -0.07
CA ALA A 77 40.48 37.53 0.51
C ALA A 77 40.35 38.11 1.93
N LYS A 78 39.27 38.84 2.17
CA LYS A 78 38.86 39.25 3.51
C LYS A 78 38.48 37.96 4.24
N THR A 79 39.19 37.60 5.30
CA THR A 79 38.85 36.46 6.16
C THR A 79 37.54 36.77 6.87
N ASP A 80 36.44 36.27 6.33
CA ASP A 80 35.17 36.22 7.02
C ASP A 80 35.17 35.00 7.95
N SER A 81 34.77 35.22 9.19
CA SER A 81 34.64 34.19 10.21
C SER A 81 33.25 34.18 10.83
N GLN A 82 32.34 35.05 10.37
CA GLN A 82 30.96 35.05 10.83
C GLN A 82 30.14 34.13 9.92
N PRO A 83 29.41 33.16 10.49
CA PRO A 83 28.54 32.34 9.68
C PRO A 83 27.27 33.12 9.28
N PRO A 84 26.64 32.77 8.15
CA PRO A 84 25.45 33.45 7.66
C PRO A 84 24.27 33.28 8.63
N LYS A 85 23.23 34.07 8.47
CA LYS A 85 21.92 33.89 9.12
C LYS A 85 20.90 33.42 8.10
N VAL A 86 19.99 32.54 8.50
CA VAL A 86 18.92 32.05 7.63
C VAL A 86 17.65 31.77 8.43
N SER A 87 16.49 32.10 7.83
CA SER A 87 15.18 31.83 8.43
C SER A 87 14.12 31.60 7.36
N LEU A 88 13.15 30.74 7.65
CA LEU A 88 11.93 30.59 6.86
C LEU A 88 10.86 31.58 7.35
N SER A 89 10.15 32.18 6.40
CA SER A 89 9.11 33.19 6.65
C SER A 89 7.70 32.63 6.45
N THR A 90 7.55 31.52 5.72
CA THR A 90 6.23 30.89 5.50
C THR A 90 5.70 30.27 6.78
N ASN A 91 4.42 30.53 7.08
CA ASN A 91 3.72 29.90 8.21
C ASN A 91 3.29 28.48 7.84
N LEU A 92 3.86 27.48 8.52
CA LEU A 92 3.62 26.05 8.28
C LEU A 92 2.81 25.36 9.39
N VAL A 93 2.11 26.12 10.24
CA VAL A 93 1.42 25.58 11.43
C VAL A 93 0.18 24.73 11.08
N LYS A 94 -0.33 24.81 9.85
CA LYS A 94 -1.53 24.07 9.40
C LYS A 94 -1.20 23.04 8.32
N PRO A 95 -2.05 22.01 8.13
CA PRO A 95 -1.97 21.13 6.96
C PRO A 95 -2.25 21.86 5.64
N PHE A 96 -1.65 21.38 4.55
CA PHE A 96 -1.83 21.90 3.20
C PHE A 96 -2.27 20.80 2.23
N LYS A 97 -3.32 21.09 1.43
CA LYS A 97 -3.80 20.21 0.35
C LYS A 97 -2.90 20.17 -0.88
N GLU A 98 -2.16 21.24 -1.08
CA GLU A 98 -1.18 21.37 -2.15
C GLU A 98 0.11 21.88 -1.55
N VAL A 99 1.23 21.45 -2.11
CA VAL A 99 2.55 21.90 -1.65
C VAL A 99 2.60 23.44 -1.68
N PRO A 100 2.83 24.12 -0.53
CA PRO A 100 2.84 25.57 -0.49
C PRO A 100 4.14 26.12 -1.10
N PHE A 101 4.09 27.38 -1.55
CA PHE A 101 5.31 28.13 -1.82
C PHE A 101 5.96 28.56 -0.49
N ILE A 102 7.23 28.21 -0.31
CA ILE A 102 8.00 28.45 0.91
C ILE A 102 8.99 29.57 0.63
N SER A 103 9.00 30.59 1.48
CA SER A 103 9.90 31.73 1.37
C SER A 103 10.72 31.93 2.64
N GLY A 104 11.85 32.61 2.52
CA GLY A 104 12.75 32.91 3.62
C GLY A 104 13.73 34.02 3.29
N VAL A 105 14.60 34.31 4.25
CA VAL A 105 15.65 35.33 4.14
C VAL A 105 16.96 34.74 4.64
N ALA A 106 18.04 35.02 3.93
CA ALA A 106 19.40 34.73 4.36
C ALA A 106 20.25 36.01 4.31
N SER A 107 21.16 36.18 5.25
CA SER A 107 22.03 37.36 5.31
C SER A 107 23.39 37.05 5.86
N ASP A 108 24.38 37.78 5.38
CA ASP A 108 25.79 37.62 5.73
C ASP A 108 26.54 38.93 5.42
N ASP A 109 27.58 39.27 6.18
CA ASP A 109 28.29 40.55 5.98
C ASP A 109 29.22 40.54 4.75
N THR A 110 29.68 39.37 4.29
CA THR A 110 30.43 39.23 3.03
C THR A 110 29.61 38.65 1.88
N GLY A 111 28.48 38.04 2.20
CA GLY A 111 27.39 37.72 1.29
C GLY A 111 27.09 36.23 1.23
N VAL A 112 25.82 35.92 1.02
CA VAL A 112 25.34 34.55 0.83
C VAL A 112 25.59 34.14 -0.63
N VAL A 113 26.01 32.89 -0.85
CA VAL A 113 26.27 32.29 -2.17
C VAL A 113 25.25 31.20 -2.51
N LEU A 114 24.81 30.42 -1.51
CA LEU A 114 23.90 29.30 -1.72
C LEU A 114 22.86 29.24 -0.60
N VAL A 115 21.61 28.96 -0.98
CA VAL A 115 20.59 28.48 -0.05
C VAL A 115 20.09 27.12 -0.54
N ASP A 116 20.19 26.12 0.34
CA ASP A 116 19.60 24.79 0.14
C ASP A 116 18.44 24.59 1.13
N TYR A 117 17.57 23.64 0.82
CA TYR A 117 16.58 23.13 1.76
C TYR A 117 16.64 21.61 1.87
N SER A 118 16.15 21.09 2.99
CA SER A 118 15.94 19.67 3.23
C SER A 118 14.49 19.46 3.66
N LEU A 119 13.94 18.29 3.34
CA LEU A 119 12.59 17.83 3.74
C LEU A 119 12.63 16.62 4.69
N ASP A 120 13.85 16.17 5.06
CA ASP A 120 14.13 14.98 5.84
C ASP A 120 15.07 15.29 7.03
N GLY A 121 15.00 16.51 7.55
CA GLY A 121 15.79 16.92 8.72
C GLY A 121 17.30 17.02 8.47
N GLY A 122 17.73 17.14 7.21
CA GLY A 122 19.11 17.35 6.80
C GLY A 122 19.83 16.14 6.19
N GLY A 123 19.11 15.04 5.95
CA GLY A 123 19.63 13.85 5.27
C GLY A 123 19.95 14.11 3.80
N ASN A 124 19.07 14.84 3.11
CA ASN A 124 19.19 15.23 1.71
C ASN A 124 19.00 16.75 1.55
N TRP A 125 19.83 17.36 0.71
CA TRP A 125 19.83 18.80 0.46
C TRP A 125 19.53 19.10 -1.01
N ILE A 126 18.55 19.96 -1.25
CA ILE A 126 18.12 20.39 -2.58
C ILE A 126 18.41 21.89 -2.69
N PRO A 127 19.11 22.34 -3.74
CA PRO A 127 19.41 23.76 -3.91
C PRO A 127 18.13 24.54 -4.24
N VAL A 128 17.92 25.67 -3.55
CA VAL A 128 16.85 26.63 -3.87
C VAL A 128 17.28 27.51 -5.03
N THR A 129 18.37 28.24 -4.84
CA THR A 129 18.94 29.15 -5.83
C THR A 129 20.34 29.60 -5.42
N ILE A 130 21.15 30.03 -6.40
CA ILE A 130 22.44 30.71 -6.19
C ILE A 130 22.15 32.20 -6.15
N LEU A 131 22.42 32.84 -5.02
CA LEU A 131 22.15 34.26 -4.80
C LEU A 131 23.46 34.99 -4.56
N THR A 132 23.53 36.28 -4.91
CA THR A 132 24.69 37.13 -4.58
C THR A 132 24.20 38.39 -3.90
N GLY A 133 24.53 38.56 -2.62
CA GLY A 133 24.13 39.72 -1.83
C GLY A 133 24.33 39.50 -0.33
N THR A 134 24.41 40.60 0.43
CA THR A 134 24.56 40.57 1.90
C THR A 134 23.24 40.31 2.64
N SER A 135 22.11 40.50 1.97
CA SER A 135 20.80 40.08 2.44
C SER A 135 19.97 39.69 1.23
N VAL A 136 19.50 38.46 1.20
CA VAL A 136 18.81 37.87 0.06
C VAL A 136 17.50 37.22 0.52
N SER A 137 16.43 37.46 -0.22
CA SER A 137 15.18 36.72 -0.06
C SER A 137 15.21 35.53 -1.02
N PHE A 138 14.76 34.38 -0.55
CA PHE A 138 14.64 33.17 -1.36
C PHE A 138 13.25 32.58 -1.25
N GLY A 139 12.90 31.74 -2.22
CA GLY A 139 11.70 30.94 -2.15
C GLY A 139 11.74 29.77 -3.11
N PHE A 140 11.01 28.72 -2.75
CA PHE A 140 10.94 27.46 -3.47
C PHE A 140 9.57 26.84 -3.30
N LYS A 141 9.21 25.96 -4.23
CA LYS A 141 8.09 25.05 -4.09
C LYS A 141 8.69 23.64 -4.11
N PRO A 142 8.61 22.88 -3.01
CA PRO A 142 9.04 21.48 -3.02
C PRO A 142 8.40 20.71 -4.18
N ALA A 143 9.11 19.72 -4.73
CA ALA A 143 8.54 18.80 -5.71
C ALA A 143 7.33 18.04 -5.10
N VAL A 144 6.40 17.59 -5.93
CA VAL A 144 5.11 16.98 -5.49
C VAL A 144 5.35 15.98 -4.36
N LEU A 145 4.71 16.25 -3.21
CA LEU A 145 4.82 15.45 -2.00
C LEU A 145 3.54 14.63 -1.82
N ASP A 146 3.70 13.39 -1.37
CA ASP A 146 2.59 12.58 -0.86
C ASP A 146 2.13 13.09 0.51
N ASP A 147 0.96 12.64 0.96
CA ASP A 147 0.45 12.96 2.29
C ASP A 147 1.48 12.54 3.34
N GLY A 148 1.79 13.44 4.27
CA GLY A 148 2.82 13.19 5.26
C GLY A 148 3.33 14.42 5.99
N ASN A 149 4.22 14.16 6.94
CA ASN A 149 4.92 15.16 7.71
C ASN A 149 6.38 15.22 7.24
N TYR A 150 6.81 16.39 6.81
CA TYR A 150 8.15 16.62 6.28
C TYR A 150 8.91 17.58 7.19
N ASP A 151 10.10 17.19 7.59
CA ASP A 151 10.97 18.00 8.44
C ASP A 151 11.75 18.98 7.57
N ILE A 152 11.29 20.23 7.54
CA ILE A 152 11.87 21.25 6.69
C ILE A 152 12.88 22.12 7.43
N ILE A 153 14.06 22.22 6.85
CA ILE A 153 15.14 23.12 7.25
C ILE A 153 15.76 23.78 6.02
N ALA A 154 16.25 25.01 6.17
CA ALA A 154 17.05 25.70 5.17
C ALA A 154 18.50 25.83 5.66
N ARG A 155 19.45 25.81 4.73
CA ARG A 155 20.87 26.04 4.98
C ARG A 155 21.38 27.14 4.08
N ALA A 156 22.01 28.16 4.66
CA ALA A 156 22.73 29.19 3.91
C ALA A 156 24.23 28.91 3.95
N THR A 157 24.92 29.18 2.83
CA THR A 157 26.38 29.10 2.69
C THR A 157 26.91 30.45 2.22
N ASP A 158 27.94 30.97 2.89
CA ASP A 158 28.61 32.22 2.50
C ASP A 158 29.70 32.01 1.42
N LYS A 159 30.47 33.06 1.12
CA LYS A 159 31.56 33.02 0.12
C LYS A 159 32.79 32.22 0.51
N VAL A 160 33.02 32.04 1.82
CA VAL A 160 34.19 31.33 2.35
C VAL A 160 33.86 29.92 2.81
N GLY A 161 32.59 29.51 2.66
CA GLY A 161 32.08 28.16 2.94
C GLY A 161 31.47 27.98 4.33
N ASN A 162 31.29 29.03 5.14
CA ASN A 162 30.59 28.87 6.41
C ASN A 162 29.11 28.60 6.15
N THR A 163 28.51 27.76 7.00
CA THR A 163 27.09 27.37 6.87
C THR A 163 26.32 27.57 8.17
N THR A 164 25.03 27.88 8.02
CA THR A 164 24.06 27.96 9.13
C THR A 164 22.75 27.32 8.73
N LEU A 165 22.10 26.66 9.70
CA LEU A 165 20.77 26.08 9.56
C LEU A 165 19.70 27.04 10.10
N SER A 166 18.53 27.02 9.48
CA SER A 166 17.33 27.65 10.05
C SER A 166 16.81 26.82 11.23
N SER A 167 15.79 27.35 11.92
CA SER A 167 14.92 26.49 12.74
C SER A 167 14.32 25.37 11.90
N GLN A 168 14.06 24.23 12.53
CA GLN A 168 13.29 23.14 11.95
C GLN A 168 11.80 23.40 12.08
N TYR A 169 11.07 23.17 10.99
CA TYR A 169 9.62 23.22 10.95
C TYR A 169 9.09 21.89 10.43
N THR A 170 7.83 21.59 10.73
CA THR A 170 7.13 20.44 10.16
C THR A 170 6.15 20.94 9.11
N LEU A 171 6.38 20.58 7.84
CA LEU A 171 5.43 20.78 6.76
C LEU A 171 4.47 19.59 6.73
N ILE A 172 3.18 19.84 6.92
CA ILE A 172 2.13 18.80 6.88
C ILE A 172 1.41 18.90 5.54
N ILE A 173 1.55 17.86 4.71
CA ILE A 173 0.80 17.71 3.46
C ILE A 173 -0.34 16.72 3.69
N ASP A 174 -1.54 17.16 3.36
CA ASP A 174 -2.80 16.41 3.51
C ASP A 174 -3.66 16.63 2.26
N ARG A 175 -3.36 15.90 1.19
CA ARG A 175 -4.05 16.00 -0.11
C ARG A 175 -5.37 15.25 -0.08
N LEU A 176 -5.43 14.10 0.59
CA LEU A 176 -6.58 13.19 0.57
C LEU A 176 -7.24 13.09 1.95
N PRO A 177 -8.57 13.19 2.05
CA PRO A 177 -9.26 12.73 3.25
C PRO A 177 -9.03 11.21 3.42
N PRO A 178 -9.24 10.63 4.62
CA PRO A 178 -8.98 9.22 4.85
C PRO A 178 -9.80 8.33 3.91
N GLN A 179 -9.15 7.35 3.28
CA GLN A 179 -9.81 6.37 2.45
C GLN A 179 -9.38 4.95 2.82
N VAL A 180 -10.35 4.09 3.11
CA VAL A 180 -10.16 2.68 3.39
C VAL A 180 -10.25 1.88 2.09
N GLY A 181 -9.27 1.01 1.86
CA GLY A 181 -9.21 0.17 0.67
C GLY A 181 -9.51 -1.28 0.97
N MET A 182 -8.49 -2.12 0.77
CA MET A 182 -8.55 -3.56 0.94
C MET A 182 -8.94 -3.92 2.37
N THR A 183 -9.73 -4.99 2.50
CA THR A 183 -10.20 -5.60 3.73
C THR A 183 -9.96 -7.10 3.70
N VAL A 184 -9.41 -7.63 4.78
CA VAL A 184 -9.20 -9.05 5.02
C VAL A 184 -9.88 -9.41 6.33
N LEU A 185 -10.85 -10.32 6.30
CA LEU A 185 -11.37 -10.97 7.50
C LEU A 185 -10.73 -12.36 7.62
N SER A 186 -10.32 -12.73 8.82
CA SER A 186 -9.73 -14.05 9.06
C SER A 186 -10.00 -14.60 10.46
N VAL A 187 -9.88 -15.93 10.56
CA VAL A 187 -9.85 -16.67 11.82
C VAL A 187 -8.62 -17.58 11.81
N GLY A 188 -7.65 -17.25 12.64
CA GLY A 188 -6.31 -17.85 12.55
C GLY A 188 -5.70 -17.59 11.16
N PRO A 189 -5.22 -18.64 10.45
CA PRO A 189 -4.67 -18.52 9.10
C PRO A 189 -5.74 -18.53 8.00
N GLN A 190 -7.02 -18.69 8.34
CA GLN A 190 -8.10 -18.81 7.34
C GLN A 190 -8.63 -17.44 6.98
N VAL A 191 -8.38 -17.00 5.75
CA VAL A 191 -8.97 -15.80 5.17
C VAL A 191 -10.36 -16.11 4.64
N PHE A 192 -11.30 -15.20 4.90
CA PHE A 192 -12.67 -15.32 4.40
C PHE A 192 -12.71 -14.85 2.95
N VAL A 193 -13.28 -15.68 2.08
CA VAL A 193 -13.48 -15.34 0.67
C VAL A 193 -14.94 -14.92 0.48
N PRO A 194 -15.22 -13.75 -0.11
CA PRO A 194 -16.58 -13.32 -0.38
C PRO A 194 -17.21 -14.18 -1.48
N SER A 195 -18.54 -14.27 -1.47
CA SER A 195 -19.28 -14.82 -2.61
C SER A 195 -19.11 -13.93 -3.87
N THR A 196 -19.58 -14.41 -5.02
CA THR A 196 -19.61 -13.63 -6.28
C THR A 196 -20.33 -12.28 -6.16
N GLY A 197 -21.20 -12.13 -5.15
CA GLY A 197 -21.89 -10.88 -4.82
C GLY A 197 -21.16 -9.98 -3.84
N GLY A 198 -19.92 -10.30 -3.46
CA GLY A 198 -19.14 -9.53 -2.49
C GLY A 198 -19.62 -9.69 -1.04
N VAL A 199 -20.29 -10.80 -0.71
CA VAL A 199 -20.82 -11.05 0.64
C VAL A 199 -19.96 -12.06 1.38
N LEU A 200 -19.45 -11.67 2.54
CA LEU A 200 -18.76 -12.58 3.46
C LEU A 200 -19.77 -13.35 4.31
N THR A 201 -19.43 -14.58 4.67
CA THR A 201 -20.28 -15.43 5.52
C THR A 201 -19.53 -15.85 6.78
N THR A 202 -20.18 -15.69 7.93
CA THR A 202 -19.65 -16.12 9.23
C THR A 202 -20.79 -16.61 10.14
N VAL A 203 -20.47 -16.97 11.38
CA VAL A 203 -21.43 -17.43 12.39
C VAL A 203 -21.38 -16.51 13.61
N ALA A 204 -22.54 -16.23 14.20
CA ALA A 204 -22.63 -15.41 15.41
C ALA A 204 -21.78 -16.01 16.54
N GLY A 205 -21.18 -15.16 17.36
CA GLY A 205 -20.31 -15.59 18.45
C GLY A 205 -18.85 -15.85 18.08
N LEU A 206 -18.52 -15.95 16.79
CA LEU A 206 -17.14 -16.15 16.32
C LEU A 206 -16.39 -14.82 16.21
N ALA A 207 -15.31 -14.69 16.99
CA ALA A 207 -14.39 -13.56 16.89
C ALA A 207 -13.49 -13.72 15.65
N GLN A 208 -13.41 -12.66 14.84
CA GLN A 208 -12.68 -12.63 13.58
C GLN A 208 -11.71 -11.45 13.62
N LYS A 209 -10.49 -11.65 13.15
CA LYS A 209 -9.58 -10.53 12.89
C LYS A 209 -10.03 -9.83 11.62
N ILE A 210 -10.13 -8.51 11.67
CA ILE A 210 -10.28 -7.67 10.49
C ILE A 210 -8.98 -6.88 10.31
N THR A 211 -8.50 -6.81 9.07
CA THR A 211 -7.33 -6.01 8.67
C THR A 211 -7.70 -5.19 7.45
N VAL A 212 -7.40 -3.89 7.46
CA VAL A 212 -7.69 -2.98 6.35
C VAL A 212 -6.49 -2.13 5.96
N SER A 213 -6.38 -1.78 4.67
CA SER A 213 -5.49 -0.72 4.18
C SER A 213 -6.20 0.63 4.25
N ALA A 214 -5.43 1.70 4.45
CA ALA A 214 -5.96 3.05 4.34
C ALA A 214 -4.89 4.07 3.94
N ILE A 215 -5.30 5.06 3.13
CA ILE A 215 -4.53 6.25 2.74
C ILE A 215 -5.22 7.52 3.26
N GLY A 216 -4.64 8.69 3.01
CA GLY A 216 -5.14 9.96 3.58
C GLY A 216 -4.86 10.09 5.08
N GLY A 217 -3.80 9.43 5.56
CA GLY A 217 -3.28 9.58 6.91
C GLY A 217 -4.29 9.48 8.07
N PRO A 218 -5.20 8.48 8.14
CA PRO A 218 -6.08 8.34 9.30
C PRO A 218 -5.25 8.24 10.58
N THR A 219 -5.77 8.87 11.62
CA THR A 219 -5.28 8.82 13.01
C THR A 219 -6.21 8.00 13.90
N SER A 220 -7.46 7.80 13.48
CA SER A 220 -8.39 6.84 14.06
C SER A 220 -9.20 6.17 12.96
N LEU A 221 -9.51 4.89 13.14
CA LEU A 221 -10.34 4.10 12.22
C LEU A 221 -11.20 3.13 13.04
N GLU A 222 -12.52 3.21 12.90
CA GLU A 222 -13.47 2.26 13.48
C GLU A 222 -14.31 1.61 12.39
N VAL A 223 -14.65 0.33 12.59
CA VAL A 223 -15.62 -0.42 11.77
C VAL A 223 -16.96 -0.42 12.49
N LEU A 224 -18.02 -0.11 11.77
CA LEU A 224 -19.38 -0.02 12.27
C LEU A 224 -20.22 -1.15 11.68
N ALA A 225 -20.99 -1.82 12.53
CA ALA A 225 -21.98 -2.82 12.14
C ALA A 225 -23.34 -2.46 12.76
N GLY A 226 -24.09 -1.58 12.10
CA GLY A 226 -25.26 -0.95 12.73
C GLY A 226 -24.84 -0.05 13.90
N GLU A 227 -25.28 -0.38 15.12
CA GLU A 227 -24.90 0.35 16.33
C GLU A 227 -23.60 -0.17 16.96
N GLU A 228 -23.14 -1.37 16.59
CA GLU A 228 -21.90 -1.96 17.11
C GLU A 228 -20.68 -1.27 16.50
N LYS A 229 -19.66 -1.02 17.33
CA LYS A 229 -18.42 -0.36 16.95
C LYS A 229 -17.22 -1.23 17.28
N PHE A 230 -16.30 -1.34 16.33
CA PHE A 230 -15.05 -2.08 16.46
C PHE A 230 -13.88 -1.16 16.14
N ASN A 231 -13.12 -0.79 17.15
CA ASN A 231 -11.93 0.05 16.97
C ASN A 231 -10.82 -0.75 16.29
N LEU A 232 -10.13 -0.13 15.34
CA LEU A 232 -8.92 -0.69 14.74
C LEU A 232 -7.68 0.04 15.26
N GLU A 233 -6.58 -0.70 15.34
CA GLU A 233 -5.26 -0.18 15.70
C GLU A 233 -4.34 -0.24 14.50
N LYS A 234 -3.57 0.84 14.28
CA LYS A 234 -2.58 0.91 13.21
C LYS A 234 -1.30 0.20 13.63
N ASN A 235 -0.83 -0.73 12.81
CA ASN A 235 0.52 -1.23 12.88
C ASN A 235 1.47 -0.19 12.22
N SER A 236 2.44 0.32 12.97
CA SER A 236 3.36 1.36 12.48
C SER A 236 4.36 0.86 11.44
N GLU A 237 4.66 -0.45 11.41
CA GLU A 237 5.62 -1.04 10.46
C GLU A 237 4.96 -1.32 9.11
N SER A 238 3.77 -1.91 9.09
CA SER A 238 3.06 -2.22 7.85
C SER A 238 2.12 -1.12 7.37
N GLY A 239 1.75 -0.18 8.23
CA GLY A 239 0.73 0.84 7.95
C GLY A 239 -0.71 0.33 7.98
N LEU A 240 -0.92 -0.98 8.17
CA LEU A 240 -2.24 -1.61 8.16
C LEU A 240 -2.97 -1.41 9.48
N TRP A 241 -4.30 -1.29 9.40
CA TRP A 241 -5.19 -1.20 10.55
C TRP A 241 -5.78 -2.57 10.85
N SER A 242 -5.85 -2.97 12.11
CA SER A 242 -6.42 -4.25 12.51
C SER A 242 -7.20 -4.20 13.80
N GLY A 243 -8.18 -5.09 13.94
CA GLY A 243 -9.00 -5.23 15.13
C GLY A 243 -9.73 -6.57 15.16
N VAL A 244 -10.59 -6.76 16.15
CA VAL A 244 -11.41 -7.97 16.27
C VAL A 244 -12.89 -7.60 16.14
N VAL A 245 -13.57 -8.25 15.20
CA VAL A 245 -15.01 -8.13 14.99
C VAL A 245 -15.68 -9.40 15.48
N LYS A 246 -16.77 -9.26 16.23
CA LYS A 246 -17.57 -10.38 16.72
C LYS A 246 -19.04 -9.96 16.73
N PHE A 247 -19.84 -10.66 15.93
CA PHE A 247 -21.27 -10.41 15.85
C PHE A 247 -22.01 -11.21 16.93
N ALA A 248 -22.89 -10.54 17.68
CA ALA A 248 -23.64 -11.18 18.76
C ALA A 248 -24.80 -12.05 18.24
N SER A 249 -25.44 -11.64 17.14
CA SER A 249 -26.65 -12.26 16.60
C SER A 249 -26.52 -12.57 15.11
N GLU A 250 -27.35 -13.49 14.63
CA GLU A 250 -27.50 -13.71 13.20
C GLU A 250 -28.13 -12.49 12.50
N GLY A 251 -27.85 -12.34 11.22
CA GLY A 251 -28.34 -11.22 10.43
C GLY A 251 -27.46 -10.92 9.22
N THR A 252 -27.87 -9.95 8.42
CA THR A 252 -27.01 -9.37 7.39
C THR A 252 -26.60 -7.98 7.84
N TYR A 253 -25.30 -7.74 7.92
CA TYR A 253 -24.71 -6.50 8.38
C TYR A 253 -24.01 -5.82 7.22
N ASP A 254 -24.39 -4.57 6.94
CA ASP A 254 -23.62 -3.68 6.08
C ASP A 254 -22.56 -3.00 6.95
N LEU A 255 -21.31 -3.44 6.79
CA LEU A 255 -20.18 -2.84 7.48
C LEU A 255 -19.80 -1.53 6.81
N THR A 256 -19.59 -0.51 7.62
CA THR A 256 -18.98 0.75 7.20
C THR A 256 -17.74 1.03 8.03
N THR A 257 -16.89 1.93 7.56
CA THR A 257 -15.79 2.50 8.35
C THR A 257 -16.11 3.93 8.69
N LYS A 258 -15.62 4.40 9.83
CA LYS A 258 -15.48 5.81 10.16
C LYS A 258 -14.02 6.09 10.46
N SER A 259 -13.43 7.03 9.72
CA SER A 259 -12.01 7.40 9.83
C SER A 259 -11.84 8.89 9.97
N VAL A 260 -10.82 9.29 10.73
CA VAL A 260 -10.45 10.70 10.95
C VAL A 260 -8.93 10.86 10.82
N ASP A 261 -8.45 11.84 10.06
CA ASP A 261 -7.01 12.16 9.93
C ASP A 261 -6.53 13.24 10.91
N GLY A 262 -5.24 13.59 10.82
CA GLY A 262 -4.63 14.67 11.60
C GLY A 262 -5.12 16.07 11.24
N ALA A 263 -5.69 16.27 10.05
CA ALA A 263 -6.32 17.52 9.62
C ALA A 263 -7.79 17.62 10.04
N LYS A 264 -8.32 16.59 10.71
CA LYS A 264 -9.70 16.44 11.16
C LYS A 264 -10.72 16.25 10.04
N ASN A 265 -10.30 15.81 8.86
CA ASN A 265 -11.26 15.32 7.87
C ASN A 265 -11.84 14.00 8.38
N GLU A 266 -13.17 13.86 8.31
CA GLU A 266 -13.88 12.65 8.68
C GLU A 266 -14.51 12.02 7.43
N THR A 267 -14.35 10.71 7.28
CA THR A 267 -14.97 9.94 6.21
C THR A 267 -15.73 8.75 6.76
N ILE A 268 -16.87 8.46 6.12
CA ILE A 268 -17.63 7.23 6.32
C ILE A 268 -17.72 6.51 5.00
N GLN A 269 -17.24 5.27 4.93
CA GLN A 269 -17.19 4.48 3.70
C GLN A 269 -17.84 3.12 3.87
N LYS A 270 -18.41 2.58 2.79
CA LYS A 270 -18.89 1.20 2.78
C LYS A 270 -17.69 0.27 2.79
N LEU A 271 -17.73 -0.80 3.58
CA LEU A 271 -16.62 -1.73 3.70
C LEU A 271 -16.97 -3.10 3.13
N ALA A 272 -17.99 -3.76 3.67
CA ALA A 272 -18.32 -5.14 3.32
C ALA A 272 -19.74 -5.46 3.75
N LYS A 273 -20.39 -6.39 3.03
CA LYS A 273 -21.62 -7.00 3.53
C LYS A 273 -21.27 -8.34 4.16
N VAL A 274 -21.69 -8.55 5.41
CA VAL A 274 -21.44 -9.80 6.15
C VAL A 274 -22.76 -10.46 6.49
N ARG A 275 -22.95 -11.69 6.01
CA ARG A 275 -24.03 -12.58 6.43
C ARG A 275 -23.57 -13.39 7.64
N VAL A 276 -24.17 -13.14 8.78
CA VAL A 276 -23.92 -13.83 10.03
C VAL A 276 -25.03 -14.86 10.24
N LEU A 277 -24.65 -16.13 10.32
CA LEU A 277 -25.57 -17.24 10.56
C LEU A 277 -25.82 -17.43 12.05
N ALA A 278 -26.97 -18.03 12.41
CA ALA A 278 -27.20 -18.55 13.75
C ALA A 278 -26.05 -19.47 14.21
N PRO A 279 -25.71 -19.49 15.51
CA PRO A 279 -24.81 -20.48 16.06
C PRO A 279 -25.43 -21.89 16.01
N GLY A 280 -24.59 -22.92 16.09
CA GLY A 280 -25.06 -24.29 16.26
C GLY A 280 -25.50 -24.53 17.70
N LYS A 281 -26.54 -25.34 17.91
CA LYS A 281 -27.08 -25.59 19.25
C LYS A 281 -26.93 -27.04 19.69
N VAL A 282 -26.53 -27.24 20.95
CA VAL A 282 -26.62 -28.54 21.64
C VAL A 282 -27.81 -28.53 22.60
N SER A 283 -28.70 -29.50 22.46
CA SER A 283 -29.90 -29.66 23.28
C SER A 283 -30.14 -31.09 23.74
N TYR A 284 -30.76 -31.24 24.91
CA TYR A 284 -31.17 -32.51 25.49
C TYR A 284 -32.60 -32.41 26.01
N VAL A 285 -33.47 -33.29 25.52
CA VAL A 285 -34.92 -33.31 25.85
C VAL A 285 -35.55 -31.93 25.64
N GLY A 286 -35.20 -31.29 24.52
CA GLY A 286 -35.71 -29.97 24.12
C GLY A 286 -35.10 -28.77 24.85
N ASN A 287 -34.22 -28.98 25.82
CA ASN A 287 -33.57 -27.89 26.56
C ASN A 287 -32.14 -27.66 26.07
N ALA A 288 -31.71 -26.40 26.05
CA ALA A 288 -30.32 -26.04 25.77
C ALA A 288 -29.38 -26.64 26.82
N VAL A 289 -28.20 -27.10 26.40
CA VAL A 289 -27.19 -27.67 27.31
C VAL A 289 -26.02 -26.71 27.43
N ASN A 290 -25.80 -26.17 28.62
CA ASN A 290 -24.62 -25.39 28.96
C ASN A 290 -23.40 -26.29 29.20
N GLY A 291 -22.26 -25.97 28.60
CA GLY A 291 -21.00 -26.68 28.82
C GLY A 291 -20.87 -28.04 28.13
N ALA A 292 -21.75 -28.37 27.18
CA ALA A 292 -21.57 -29.53 26.32
C ALA A 292 -20.28 -29.37 25.49
N GLU A 293 -19.52 -30.44 25.31
CA GLU A 293 -18.27 -30.40 24.57
C GLU A 293 -18.47 -30.82 23.12
N VAL A 294 -18.32 -29.87 22.19
CA VAL A 294 -18.38 -30.08 20.74
C VAL A 294 -16.95 -30.25 20.22
N SER A 295 -16.66 -31.46 19.74
CA SER A 295 -15.34 -31.88 19.24
C SER A 295 -15.37 -32.06 17.73
N VAL A 296 -14.30 -31.67 17.05
CA VAL A 296 -14.13 -31.81 15.60
C VAL A 296 -12.99 -32.76 15.32
N TYR A 297 -13.20 -33.66 14.35
CA TYR A 297 -12.18 -34.58 13.88
C TYR A 297 -12.01 -34.43 12.37
N ILE A 298 -10.76 -34.38 11.90
CA ILE A 298 -10.38 -34.24 10.50
C ILE A 298 -9.77 -35.55 9.99
N PHE A 299 -10.09 -35.93 8.76
CA PHE A 299 -9.47 -37.07 8.10
C PHE A 299 -8.07 -36.70 7.63
N GLU A 300 -7.06 -37.43 8.10
CA GLU A 300 -5.68 -37.32 7.66
C GLU A 300 -5.39 -38.40 6.60
N PRO A 301 -5.29 -38.03 5.30
CA PRO A 301 -5.15 -39.00 4.22
C PRO A 301 -3.89 -39.87 4.34
N THR A 302 -2.78 -39.32 4.85
CA THR A 302 -1.54 -40.10 5.00
C THR A 302 -1.67 -41.20 6.06
N LEU A 303 -2.48 -40.97 7.10
CA LEU A 303 -2.75 -41.95 8.14
C LEU A 303 -3.96 -42.84 7.82
N GLY A 304 -4.79 -42.45 6.85
CA GLY A 304 -6.04 -43.14 6.54
C GLY A 304 -7.06 -43.11 7.69
N ALA A 305 -6.93 -42.15 8.61
CA ALA A 305 -7.67 -42.11 9.86
C ALA A 305 -8.15 -40.70 10.18
N PHE A 306 -9.22 -40.61 10.97
CA PHE A 306 -9.64 -39.34 11.55
C PHE A 306 -8.85 -39.05 12.81
N ILE A 307 -8.29 -37.85 12.89
CA ILE A 307 -7.54 -37.33 14.03
C ILE A 307 -8.28 -36.15 14.65
N PHE A 308 -7.98 -35.85 15.90
CA PHE A 308 -8.51 -34.68 16.58
C PHE A 308 -8.01 -33.42 15.87
N TRP A 309 -8.93 -32.56 15.39
CA TRP A 309 -8.55 -31.37 14.64
C TRP A 309 -7.86 -30.35 15.54
N ASP A 310 -6.69 -29.84 15.13
CA ASP A 310 -5.94 -28.84 15.88
C ASP A 310 -6.57 -27.44 15.73
N GLY A 311 -7.65 -27.20 16.47
CA GLY A 311 -8.34 -25.92 16.42
C GLY A 311 -7.45 -24.72 16.79
N VAL A 312 -6.42 -24.92 17.63
CA VAL A 312 -5.57 -23.82 18.14
C VAL A 312 -4.75 -23.22 17.02
N ALA A 313 -4.22 -24.06 16.12
CA ALA A 313 -3.56 -23.60 14.89
C ALA A 313 -4.47 -22.75 14.00
N TYR A 314 -5.79 -22.91 14.14
CA TYR A 314 -6.82 -22.17 13.40
C TYR A 314 -7.51 -21.07 14.23
N GLY A 315 -6.93 -20.66 15.36
CA GLY A 315 -7.47 -19.59 16.20
C GLY A 315 -8.77 -19.95 16.93
N GLN A 316 -9.08 -21.23 17.06
CA GLN A 316 -10.30 -21.75 17.67
C GLN A 316 -9.99 -22.79 18.74
N LYS A 317 -10.95 -23.09 19.61
CA LYS A 317 -10.82 -24.19 20.57
C LYS A 317 -11.40 -25.47 19.97
N ASN A 318 -10.76 -26.60 20.27
CA ASN A 318 -11.32 -27.93 20.06
C ASN A 318 -10.95 -28.78 21.30
N PRO A 319 -11.91 -29.26 22.11
CA PRO A 319 -13.35 -29.08 21.95
C PRO A 319 -13.79 -27.65 22.29
N GLN A 320 -14.90 -27.20 21.71
CA GLN A 320 -15.62 -26.02 22.19
C GLN A 320 -16.62 -26.42 23.27
N LYS A 321 -16.80 -25.56 24.28
CA LYS A 321 -17.88 -25.70 25.26
C LYS A 321 -19.03 -24.81 24.86
N THR A 322 -20.25 -25.34 24.88
CA THR A 322 -21.44 -24.53 24.66
C THR A 322 -21.68 -23.53 25.78
N ASN A 323 -22.30 -22.40 25.47
CA ASN A 323 -22.70 -21.39 26.45
C ASN A 323 -24.06 -21.75 27.11
N GLU A 324 -24.60 -20.84 27.93
CA GLU A 324 -25.88 -21.00 28.63
C GLU A 324 -27.08 -21.28 27.69
N THR A 325 -27.05 -20.77 26.47
CA THR A 325 -28.07 -20.97 25.43
C THR A 325 -27.81 -22.20 24.56
N GLY A 326 -26.79 -22.99 24.90
CA GLY A 326 -26.40 -24.21 24.19
C GLY A 326 -25.61 -23.97 22.92
N ASP A 327 -25.10 -22.75 22.70
CA ASP A 327 -24.52 -22.32 21.44
C ASP A 327 -23.03 -22.65 21.32
N TYR A 328 -22.62 -23.01 20.11
CA TYR A 328 -21.22 -23.08 19.67
C TYR A 328 -21.07 -22.49 18.26
N SER A 329 -19.84 -22.11 17.90
CA SER A 329 -19.56 -21.40 16.64
C SER A 329 -18.23 -21.86 16.07
N LEU A 330 -18.26 -22.54 14.92
CA LEU A 330 -17.08 -23.09 14.27
C LEU A 330 -16.89 -22.53 12.87
N TYR A 331 -15.63 -22.44 12.45
CA TYR A 331 -15.24 -22.14 11.07
C TYR A 331 -14.11 -23.07 10.66
N LEU A 332 -14.40 -24.03 9.79
CA LEU A 332 -13.49 -25.12 9.45
C LEU A 332 -12.90 -24.91 8.04
N PRO A 333 -11.63 -25.28 7.82
CA PRO A 333 -11.04 -25.24 6.48
C PRO A 333 -11.61 -26.35 5.61
N SER A 334 -11.25 -26.36 4.33
CA SER A 334 -11.58 -27.48 3.44
C SER A 334 -11.03 -28.80 4.01
N GLY A 335 -11.70 -29.90 3.73
CA GLY A 335 -11.32 -31.21 4.25
C GLY A 335 -12.51 -32.12 4.52
N LYS A 336 -12.23 -33.29 5.08
CA LYS A 336 -13.23 -34.31 5.41
C LYS A 336 -13.30 -34.46 6.92
N TYR A 337 -14.48 -34.36 7.49
CA TYR A 337 -14.68 -34.21 8.93
C TYR A 337 -15.80 -35.12 9.45
N TYR A 338 -15.77 -35.36 10.75
CA TYR A 338 -16.99 -35.59 11.54
C TYR A 338 -16.87 -34.82 12.87
N MET A 339 -18.01 -34.68 13.55
CA MET A 339 -18.12 -33.96 14.81
C MET A 339 -18.77 -34.82 15.89
N GLU A 340 -18.44 -34.55 17.14
CA GLU A 340 -19.07 -35.17 18.31
C GLU A 340 -19.53 -34.11 19.30
N ALA A 341 -20.77 -34.20 19.78
CA ALA A 341 -21.26 -33.42 20.90
C ALA A 341 -21.43 -34.32 22.12
N ARG A 342 -20.63 -34.05 23.16
CA ARG A 342 -20.73 -34.72 24.46
C ARG A 342 -21.61 -33.89 25.39
N ILE A 343 -22.82 -34.37 25.63
CA ILE A 343 -23.81 -33.74 26.51
C ILE A 343 -23.55 -34.10 27.97
N SER A 344 -23.16 -35.35 28.23
CA SER A 344 -22.80 -35.85 29.56
C SER A 344 -21.77 -36.98 29.45
N ALA A 345 -21.38 -37.59 30.57
CA ALA A 345 -20.51 -38.77 30.57
C ALA A 345 -21.10 -39.94 29.76
N PHE A 346 -22.43 -40.01 29.64
CA PHE A 346 -23.15 -41.14 29.02
C PHE A 346 -23.82 -40.77 27.70
N VAL A 347 -24.11 -39.49 27.45
CA VAL A 347 -24.81 -39.05 26.24
C VAL A 347 -23.82 -38.36 25.31
N LYS A 348 -23.53 -39.03 24.19
CA LYS A 348 -22.72 -38.53 23.09
C LYS A 348 -23.49 -38.64 21.78
N LEU A 349 -23.38 -37.61 20.96
CA LEU A 349 -23.94 -37.56 19.62
C LEU A 349 -22.82 -37.41 18.62
N ARG A 350 -22.95 -38.05 17.46
CA ARG A 350 -21.95 -38.01 16.40
C ARG A 350 -22.61 -37.60 15.09
N SER A 351 -21.93 -36.77 14.31
CA SER A 351 -22.39 -36.44 12.97
C SER A 351 -22.07 -37.55 11.97
N GLN A 352 -22.76 -37.54 10.83
CA GLN A 352 -22.22 -38.17 9.63
C GLN A 352 -20.87 -37.56 9.24
N ILE A 353 -20.10 -38.30 8.46
CA ILE A 353 -18.91 -37.77 7.81
C ILE A 353 -19.34 -36.81 6.70
N PHE A 354 -18.74 -35.63 6.65
CA PHE A 354 -19.00 -34.63 5.62
C PHE A 354 -17.69 -34.08 5.05
N THR A 355 -17.77 -33.41 3.90
CA THR A 355 -16.65 -32.80 3.21
C THR A 355 -16.91 -31.33 2.95
N LEU A 356 -15.89 -30.51 3.13
CA LEU A 356 -15.89 -29.08 2.82
C LEU A 356 -14.91 -28.85 1.67
N SER A 357 -15.36 -28.21 0.60
CA SER A 357 -14.52 -27.82 -0.54
C SER A 357 -13.70 -26.56 -0.27
N GLY A 358 -14.15 -25.70 0.66
CA GLY A 358 -13.51 -24.47 1.08
C GLY A 358 -13.71 -24.20 2.56
N ALA A 359 -13.09 -23.14 3.06
CA ALA A 359 -13.30 -22.72 4.44
C ALA A 359 -14.76 -22.29 4.65
N SER A 360 -15.40 -22.74 5.73
CA SER A 360 -16.86 -22.60 5.90
C SER A 360 -17.26 -22.51 7.36
N ALA A 361 -18.29 -21.70 7.64
CA ALA A 361 -18.94 -21.68 8.94
C ALA A 361 -19.66 -23.01 9.20
N ILE A 362 -19.66 -23.49 10.44
CA ILE A 362 -20.31 -24.74 10.85
C ILE A 362 -21.17 -24.46 12.08
N ASN A 363 -22.47 -24.68 11.94
CA ASN A 363 -23.50 -24.30 12.92
C ASN A 363 -24.66 -25.33 12.97
N ALA A 364 -24.36 -26.61 12.78
CA ALA A 364 -25.38 -27.65 12.89
C ALA A 364 -25.93 -27.79 14.32
N ASP A 365 -27.12 -28.38 14.45
CA ASP A 365 -27.71 -28.65 15.76
C ASP A 365 -27.47 -30.11 16.18
N PHE A 366 -27.14 -30.31 17.45
CA PHE A 366 -27.10 -31.60 18.10
C PHE A 366 -28.25 -31.69 19.09
N SER A 367 -29.21 -32.59 18.84
CA SER A 367 -30.36 -32.78 19.74
C SER A 367 -30.52 -34.26 20.11
N ALA A 368 -30.60 -34.54 21.41
CA ALA A 368 -30.88 -35.87 21.95
C ALA A 368 -32.22 -35.90 22.71
N GLY A 369 -32.99 -36.98 22.53
CA GLY A 369 -34.27 -37.22 23.22
C GLY A 369 -34.16 -38.22 24.40
N ILE A 370 -35.29 -38.55 25.03
CA ILE A 370 -35.35 -39.43 26.23
C ILE A 370 -34.83 -40.86 25.95
N LEU A 371 -34.98 -41.34 24.71
CA LEU A 371 -34.58 -42.69 24.26
C LEU A 371 -33.15 -42.74 23.67
N SER A 372 -32.35 -41.68 23.76
CA SER A 372 -30.96 -41.71 23.32
C SER A 372 -30.13 -42.56 24.30
N THR A 373 -30.08 -43.86 24.06
CA THR A 373 -29.35 -44.81 24.90
C THR A 373 -27.83 -44.63 24.73
N PRO A 374 -27.02 -44.85 25.78
CA PRO A 374 -25.56 -44.62 25.76
C PRO A 374 -24.77 -45.52 24.79
N PHE A 375 -25.41 -46.50 24.15
CA PHE A 375 -24.77 -47.50 23.29
C PHE A 375 -25.23 -47.45 21.82
N VAL A 376 -26.15 -46.55 21.47
CA VAL A 376 -26.61 -46.36 20.08
C VAL A 376 -26.08 -45.03 19.58
N PHE A 377 -25.13 -45.08 18.64
CA PHE A 377 -24.73 -43.89 17.88
C PHE A 377 -25.87 -43.49 16.96
N ASN A 378 -26.65 -42.49 17.35
CA ASN A 378 -27.51 -41.80 16.40
C ASN A 378 -26.61 -40.90 15.55
N GLU A 379 -26.38 -41.29 14.30
CA GLU A 379 -25.74 -40.41 13.32
C GLU A 379 -26.67 -39.24 13.03
N ILE A 380 -26.19 -38.02 13.32
CA ILE A 380 -26.90 -36.78 13.04
C ILE A 380 -26.45 -36.26 11.68
N ASN A 381 -27.42 -35.92 10.83
CA ASN A 381 -27.15 -35.14 9.63
C ASN A 381 -26.67 -33.75 10.04
N VAL A 382 -25.36 -33.50 9.87
CA VAL A 382 -24.80 -32.17 9.93
C VAL A 382 -24.96 -31.56 8.55
N ALA A 383 -25.93 -30.66 8.40
CA ALA A 383 -25.95 -29.78 7.24
C ALA A 383 -24.77 -28.81 7.38
N SER A 384 -23.95 -28.69 6.33
CA SER A 384 -23.06 -27.53 6.21
C SER A 384 -23.97 -26.31 6.22
N THR A 385 -23.80 -25.46 7.23
CA THR A 385 -24.51 -24.19 7.37
C THR A 385 -26.05 -24.26 7.37
N LYS A 386 -26.64 -24.45 8.56
CA LYS A 386 -28.07 -24.26 8.79
C LYS A 386 -28.50 -22.85 8.35
N GLY A 387 -29.59 -22.77 7.60
CA GLY A 387 -30.21 -21.49 7.19
C GLY A 387 -29.50 -20.77 6.04
N LEU A 388 -28.48 -21.39 5.43
CA LEU A 388 -27.84 -20.84 4.24
C LEU A 388 -28.65 -21.19 3.00
N SER A 389 -29.54 -20.28 2.62
CA SER A 389 -30.04 -20.23 1.25
C SER A 389 -28.97 -19.54 0.41
N GLU A 390 -28.33 -20.32 -0.45
CA GLU A 390 -27.39 -19.84 -1.47
C GLU A 390 -28.19 -19.07 -2.53
N VAL A 391 -28.62 -17.87 -2.19
CA VAL A 391 -29.02 -16.90 -3.19
C VAL A 391 -27.71 -16.35 -3.73
N GLU A 392 -27.31 -16.81 -4.92
CA GLU A 392 -26.23 -16.20 -5.68
C GLU A 392 -26.57 -14.72 -5.88
N ALA A 393 -26.08 -13.88 -4.98
CA ALA A 393 -26.09 -12.45 -5.20
C ALA A 393 -25.12 -12.22 -6.35
N LYS A 394 -25.63 -11.82 -7.52
CA LYS A 394 -24.77 -11.32 -8.60
C LYS A 394 -24.20 -9.97 -8.18
N SER A 395 -22.93 -9.70 -8.49
CA SER A 395 -22.33 -8.39 -8.27
C SER A 395 -23.19 -7.30 -8.93
N GLU A 396 -23.46 -6.22 -8.20
CA GLU A 396 -24.20 -5.05 -8.70
C GLU A 396 -23.44 -4.29 -9.81
N LEU A 397 -22.20 -4.70 -10.11
CA LEU A 397 -21.35 -4.13 -11.15
C LEU A 397 -21.57 -4.80 -12.51
N ILE A 398 -22.15 -6.00 -12.56
CA ILE A 398 -22.37 -6.71 -13.83
C ILE A 398 -23.30 -5.90 -14.75
N GLY A 399 -22.89 -5.72 -16.00
CA GLY A 399 -23.59 -4.95 -17.02
C GLY A 399 -23.37 -3.44 -16.96
N LYS A 400 -22.70 -2.92 -15.91
CA LYS A 400 -22.27 -1.52 -15.86
C LYS A 400 -21.04 -1.32 -16.72
N ASP A 401 -20.89 -0.10 -17.23
CA ASP A 401 -19.68 0.31 -17.92
C ASP A 401 -18.53 0.29 -16.92
N PHE A 402 -17.39 -0.26 -17.33
CA PHE A 402 -16.19 -0.16 -16.54
C PHE A 402 -15.70 1.31 -16.59
N PRO A 403 -15.28 1.92 -15.46
CA PRO A 403 -15.00 3.36 -15.39
C PRO A 403 -13.67 3.73 -16.08
N PHE A 404 -13.64 3.66 -17.42
CA PHE A 404 -12.46 3.93 -18.25
C PHE A 404 -12.20 5.43 -18.46
N ASP A 405 -13.26 6.23 -18.64
CA ASP A 405 -13.14 7.59 -19.19
C ASP A 405 -13.66 8.71 -18.24
N THR A 406 -14.36 8.37 -17.15
CA THR A 406 -14.99 9.35 -16.24
C THR A 406 -14.13 9.75 -15.04
N ILE A 407 -13.05 9.03 -14.80
CA ILE A 407 -12.10 9.30 -13.74
C ILE A 407 -10.78 9.52 -14.46
N ASP A 408 -10.20 10.72 -14.37
CA ASP A 408 -8.76 10.86 -14.57
C ASP A 408 -8.13 10.00 -13.47
N THR A 409 -7.87 8.73 -13.82
CA THR A 409 -7.58 7.67 -12.87
C THR A 409 -6.28 7.95 -12.13
N GLY A 410 -5.46 8.91 -12.58
CA GLY A 410 -4.14 9.17 -12.02
C GLY A 410 -3.24 7.93 -12.07
N LEU A 411 -3.62 6.92 -12.87
CA LEU A 411 -2.85 5.69 -13.02
C LEU A 411 -1.54 6.05 -13.67
N THR A 412 -0.47 5.55 -13.08
CA THR A 412 0.87 5.83 -13.57
C THR A 412 1.64 4.52 -13.69
N SER A 413 2.24 4.34 -14.86
CA SER A 413 3.30 3.35 -15.10
C SER A 413 4.64 4.08 -15.05
N LEU A 414 5.70 3.45 -14.52
CA LEU A 414 7.05 3.96 -14.78
C LEU A 414 7.51 3.41 -16.13
N THR A 415 7.74 4.32 -17.08
CA THR A 415 8.39 4.03 -18.35
C THR A 415 9.82 4.57 -18.33
N THR A 416 10.64 4.18 -19.31
CA THR A 416 11.98 4.78 -19.52
C THR A 416 11.93 6.30 -19.76
N GLU A 417 10.75 6.86 -20.05
CA GLU A 417 10.51 8.30 -20.24
C GLU A 417 9.89 8.99 -18.99
N GLY A 418 9.78 8.29 -17.85
CA GLY A 418 9.15 8.79 -16.63
C GLY A 418 7.72 8.27 -16.42
N PHE A 419 6.94 8.94 -15.55
CA PHE A 419 5.55 8.59 -15.27
C PHE A 419 4.63 9.02 -16.41
N LYS A 420 3.91 8.07 -17.01
CA LYS A 420 2.86 8.34 -17.99
C LYS A 420 1.49 8.01 -17.43
N GLY A 421 0.49 8.83 -17.76
CA GLY A 421 -0.91 8.54 -17.48
C GLY A 421 -1.40 7.39 -18.37
N GLU A 422 -2.03 6.38 -17.78
CA GLU A 422 -2.47 5.16 -18.49
C GLU A 422 -4.00 4.98 -18.36
N ASN A 423 -4.65 4.51 -19.43
CA ASN A 423 -6.08 4.19 -19.44
C ASN A 423 -6.29 2.67 -19.45
N LEU A 424 -7.34 2.21 -18.77
CA LEU A 424 -7.74 0.79 -18.71
C LEU A 424 -8.60 0.34 -19.91
N LYS A 425 -8.91 1.24 -20.85
CA LYS A 425 -9.77 0.98 -22.02
C LYS A 425 -9.23 -0.16 -22.91
N GLY A 426 -10.15 -1.00 -23.40
CA GLY A 426 -9.83 -2.10 -24.31
C GLY A 426 -9.16 -3.32 -23.66
N LYS A 427 -9.11 -3.38 -22.33
CA LYS A 427 -8.64 -4.54 -21.58
C LYS A 427 -9.78 -5.55 -21.42
N ASP A 428 -9.50 -6.81 -21.72
CA ASP A 428 -10.42 -7.93 -21.54
C ASP A 428 -10.50 -8.33 -20.06
N ILE A 429 -9.38 -8.22 -19.33
CA ILE A 429 -9.29 -8.52 -17.91
C ILE A 429 -8.56 -7.38 -17.19
N VAL A 430 -9.21 -6.84 -16.16
CA VAL A 430 -8.60 -5.90 -15.22
C VAL A 430 -8.52 -6.59 -13.85
N SER A 431 -7.30 -6.91 -13.43
CA SER A 431 -7.04 -7.61 -12.18
C SER A 431 -6.54 -6.63 -11.13
N PHE A 432 -7.17 -6.59 -9.96
CA PHE A 432 -6.73 -5.78 -8.84
C PHE A 432 -6.05 -6.67 -7.80
N VAL A 433 -4.84 -6.30 -7.40
CA VAL A 433 -4.03 -7.02 -6.42
C VAL A 433 -3.42 -6.02 -5.44
N SER A 434 -2.80 -6.51 -4.36
CA SER A 434 -2.03 -5.66 -3.45
C SER A 434 -0.71 -6.31 -3.11
N THR A 435 0.38 -5.54 -3.13
CA THR A 435 1.75 -6.10 -2.98
C THR A 435 2.02 -6.64 -1.57
N ILE A 436 1.18 -6.26 -0.61
CA ILE A 436 1.23 -6.72 0.80
C ILE A 436 0.51 -8.05 1.02
N LEU A 437 -0.28 -8.55 0.06
CA LEU A 437 -0.94 -9.85 0.18
C LEU A 437 -0.02 -10.99 -0.26
N PRO A 438 0.04 -12.10 0.50
CA PRO A 438 0.93 -13.22 0.20
C PRO A 438 0.58 -13.92 -1.13
N ASP A 439 -0.70 -13.95 -1.50
CA ASP A 439 -1.17 -14.66 -2.69
C ASP A 439 -0.94 -13.89 -4.00
N THR A 440 -0.52 -12.62 -3.92
CA THR A 440 -0.36 -11.74 -5.08
C THR A 440 0.69 -12.27 -6.07
N SER A 441 1.82 -12.80 -5.60
CA SER A 441 2.85 -13.36 -6.49
C SER A 441 2.33 -14.56 -7.28
N SER A 442 1.59 -15.46 -6.61
CA SER A 442 0.97 -16.62 -7.24
C SER A 442 -0.07 -16.21 -8.27
N GLN A 443 -0.91 -15.23 -7.94
CA GLN A 443 -1.90 -14.70 -8.87
C GLN A 443 -1.25 -14.08 -10.11
N ILE A 444 -0.21 -13.25 -9.95
CA ILE A 444 0.49 -12.63 -11.08
C ILE A 444 1.08 -13.70 -12.00
N ALA A 445 1.74 -14.73 -11.45
CA ALA A 445 2.28 -15.83 -12.24
C ALA A 445 1.20 -16.59 -13.05
N ILE A 446 -0.01 -16.71 -12.51
CA ILE A 446 -1.15 -17.31 -13.24
C ILE A 446 -1.59 -16.39 -14.39
N LEU A 447 -1.70 -15.07 -14.15
CA LEU A 447 -2.12 -14.09 -15.16
C LEU A 447 -1.10 -13.95 -16.30
N GLU A 448 0.19 -14.05 -16.01
CA GLU A 448 1.26 -13.97 -17.01
C GLU A 448 1.15 -15.05 -18.08
N ASN A 449 0.63 -16.23 -17.74
CA ASN A 449 0.42 -17.30 -18.72
C ASN A 449 -0.69 -16.98 -19.75
N LEU A 450 -1.40 -15.85 -19.60
CA LEU A 450 -2.50 -15.46 -20.48
C LEU A 450 -2.19 -14.24 -21.36
N THR A 451 -1.08 -13.53 -21.10
CA THR A 451 -0.80 -12.23 -21.73
C THR A 451 -0.65 -12.32 -23.26
N ASP A 452 -0.29 -13.49 -23.78
CA ASP A 452 -0.17 -13.71 -25.23
C ASP A 452 -1.53 -13.84 -25.94
N SER A 453 -2.61 -14.10 -25.20
CA SER A 453 -3.94 -14.42 -25.75
C SER A 453 -5.04 -13.43 -25.37
N ILE A 454 -4.79 -12.55 -24.39
CA ILE A 454 -5.79 -11.68 -23.76
C ILE A 454 -5.15 -10.33 -23.42
N ASN A 455 -5.85 -9.23 -23.68
CA ASN A 455 -5.44 -7.90 -23.25
C ASN A 455 -5.69 -7.74 -21.75
N LEU A 456 -4.67 -8.01 -20.94
CA LEU A 456 -4.75 -7.99 -19.48
C LEU A 456 -3.96 -6.81 -18.89
N VAL A 457 -4.43 -6.31 -17.74
CA VAL A 457 -3.67 -5.39 -16.89
C VAL A 457 -3.88 -5.72 -15.41
N VAL A 458 -2.82 -5.54 -14.63
CA VAL A 458 -2.84 -5.62 -13.17
C VAL A 458 -2.81 -4.21 -12.61
N VAL A 459 -3.71 -3.89 -11.69
CA VAL A 459 -3.79 -2.60 -11.01
C VAL A 459 -3.59 -2.80 -9.51
N VAL A 460 -2.78 -1.95 -8.91
CA VAL A 460 -2.49 -1.99 -7.48
C VAL A 460 -3.05 -0.73 -6.81
N PRO A 461 -4.21 -0.81 -6.14
CA PRO A 461 -4.84 0.34 -5.52
C PRO A 461 -4.15 0.74 -4.22
N GLN A 462 -4.15 2.04 -3.95
CA GLN A 462 -3.61 2.68 -2.74
C GLN A 462 -2.10 2.47 -2.52
N GLU A 463 -1.35 2.15 -3.58
CA GLU A 463 0.09 1.97 -3.54
C GLU A 463 0.77 2.90 -4.54
N SER A 464 1.94 3.43 -4.18
CA SER A 464 2.67 4.34 -5.05
C SER A 464 3.28 3.63 -6.26
N SER A 465 3.42 4.37 -7.34
CA SER A 465 4.00 3.89 -8.61
C SER A 465 5.41 3.33 -8.41
N SER A 466 6.21 3.98 -7.55
CA SER A 466 7.54 3.49 -7.15
C SER A 466 7.47 2.14 -6.43
N THR A 467 6.52 1.95 -5.52
CA THR A 467 6.32 0.67 -4.82
C THR A 467 5.96 -0.44 -5.80
N VAL A 468 4.98 -0.19 -6.67
CA VAL A 468 4.51 -1.14 -7.67
C VAL A 468 5.63 -1.52 -8.64
N GLU A 469 6.42 -0.56 -9.07
CA GLU A 469 7.53 -0.79 -10.00
C GLU A 469 8.67 -1.57 -9.35
N ILE A 470 9.05 -1.24 -8.11
CA ILE A 470 10.04 -2.00 -7.35
C ILE A 470 9.57 -3.46 -7.19
N TYR A 471 8.29 -3.66 -6.87
CA TYR A 471 7.68 -4.99 -6.76
C TYR A 471 7.74 -5.73 -8.10
N LYS A 472 7.36 -5.08 -9.20
CA LYS A 472 7.44 -5.61 -10.57
C LYS A 472 8.85 -6.06 -10.94
N LYS A 473 9.84 -5.18 -10.74
CA LYS A 473 11.26 -5.45 -11.05
C LYS A 473 11.82 -6.61 -10.22
N ARG A 474 11.52 -6.65 -8.91
CA ARG A 474 11.96 -7.73 -8.02
C ARG A 474 11.36 -9.08 -8.37
N GLY A 475 10.09 -9.10 -8.77
CA GLY A 475 9.39 -10.31 -9.20
C GLY A 475 9.72 -10.76 -10.62
N HIS A 476 10.47 -9.96 -11.40
CA HIS A 476 10.70 -10.17 -12.83
C HIS A 476 9.40 -10.36 -13.63
N TYR A 477 8.34 -9.64 -13.23
CA TYR A 477 7.04 -9.78 -13.86
C TYR A 477 6.99 -9.01 -15.19
N ASN A 478 6.46 -9.66 -16.22
CA ASN A 478 6.28 -9.11 -17.57
C ASN A 478 4.88 -8.53 -17.78
N VAL A 479 3.90 -8.89 -16.94
CA VAL A 479 2.54 -8.35 -17.02
C VAL A 479 2.52 -6.82 -16.87
N ASP A 480 1.62 -6.16 -17.57
CA ASP A 480 1.34 -4.74 -17.38
C ASP A 480 0.83 -4.49 -15.95
N MET A 481 1.53 -3.65 -15.19
CA MET A 481 1.16 -3.28 -13.82
C MET A 481 1.03 -1.76 -13.71
N LEU A 482 -0.08 -1.30 -13.13
CA LEU A 482 -0.39 0.11 -12.90
C LEU A 482 -0.61 0.35 -11.41
N ALA A 483 -0.24 1.54 -10.95
CA ALA A 483 -0.50 2.00 -9.59
C ALA A 483 -1.69 2.96 -9.56
N ASP A 484 -2.59 2.82 -8.60
CA ASP A 484 -3.65 3.79 -8.25
C ASP A 484 -3.36 4.38 -6.85
N PRO A 485 -2.37 5.27 -6.71
CA PRO A 485 -1.88 5.74 -5.42
C PRO A 485 -2.94 6.45 -4.58
N ASP A 486 -3.84 7.19 -5.24
CA ASP A 486 -4.90 7.97 -4.58
C ASP A 486 -6.19 7.16 -4.38
N GLY A 487 -6.19 5.86 -4.76
CA GLY A 487 -7.33 4.96 -4.56
C GLY A 487 -8.59 5.36 -5.33
N LYS A 488 -8.45 6.04 -6.47
CA LYS A 488 -9.60 6.58 -7.24
C LYS A 488 -10.54 5.49 -7.74
N LEU A 489 -10.05 4.25 -7.90
CA LEU A 489 -10.85 3.11 -8.35
C LEU A 489 -11.50 2.34 -7.19
N VAL A 490 -11.11 2.62 -5.94
CA VAL A 490 -11.54 1.86 -4.75
C VAL A 490 -13.05 1.95 -4.52
N GLU A 491 -13.63 3.14 -4.54
CA GLU A 491 -15.08 3.32 -4.36
C GLU A 491 -15.91 2.91 -5.59
N PRO A 492 -15.61 3.38 -6.81
CA PRO A 492 -16.41 3.07 -8.00
C PRO A 492 -16.54 1.58 -8.30
N LEU A 493 -15.48 0.81 -8.02
CA LEU A 493 -15.44 -0.63 -8.26
C LEU A 493 -15.61 -1.46 -6.97
N SER A 494 -15.86 -0.80 -5.83
CA SER A 494 -16.01 -1.48 -4.53
C SER A 494 -14.84 -2.43 -4.23
N LEU A 495 -13.61 -1.99 -4.47
CA LEU A 495 -12.38 -2.78 -4.31
C LEU A 495 -12.04 -2.98 -2.84
N ARG A 496 -12.79 -3.88 -2.20
CA ARG A 496 -12.67 -4.17 -0.77
C ARG A 496 -12.03 -5.52 -0.52
N PHE A 497 -12.12 -6.43 -1.47
CA PHE A 497 -11.51 -7.76 -1.36
C PHE A 497 -10.55 -7.93 -2.53
N LEU A 498 -9.29 -8.21 -2.21
CA LEU A 498 -8.24 -8.45 -3.18
C LEU A 498 -7.64 -9.86 -2.96
N PRO A 499 -7.17 -10.54 -4.02
CA PRO A 499 -7.29 -10.12 -5.41
C PRO A 499 -8.74 -10.19 -5.92
N VAL A 500 -9.06 -9.37 -6.91
CA VAL A 500 -10.35 -9.38 -7.61
C VAL A 500 -10.13 -9.13 -9.10
N HIS A 501 -10.91 -9.82 -9.92
CA HIS A 501 -10.72 -9.87 -11.36
C HIS A 501 -12.03 -9.49 -12.05
N PHE A 502 -11.96 -8.47 -12.89
CA PHE A 502 -13.06 -8.01 -13.71
C PHE A 502 -12.86 -8.48 -15.14
N PHE A 503 -13.83 -9.21 -15.66
CA PHE A 503 -13.89 -9.60 -17.07
C PHE A 503 -14.75 -8.60 -17.80
N VAL A 504 -14.18 -7.93 -18.80
CA VAL A 504 -14.81 -6.84 -19.52
C VAL A 504 -15.07 -7.27 -20.95
N GLY A 505 -16.28 -7.02 -21.44
CA GLY A 505 -16.63 -7.32 -22.82
C GLY A 505 -16.10 -6.28 -23.80
N VAL A 506 -16.16 -6.61 -25.09
CA VAL A 506 -15.85 -5.69 -26.20
C VAL A 506 -16.74 -4.43 -26.19
N ASP A 507 -17.91 -4.51 -25.55
CA ASP A 507 -18.82 -3.39 -25.31
C ASP A 507 -18.45 -2.54 -24.08
N GLU A 508 -17.26 -2.75 -23.50
CA GLU A 508 -16.71 -2.03 -22.35
C GLU A 508 -17.51 -2.20 -21.05
N LYS A 509 -18.40 -3.21 -21.01
CA LYS A 509 -19.21 -3.54 -19.83
C LYS A 509 -18.63 -4.70 -19.05
N ILE A 510 -18.76 -4.64 -17.74
CA ILE A 510 -18.39 -5.73 -16.83
C ILE A 510 -19.30 -6.93 -17.10
N LYS A 511 -18.70 -8.07 -17.45
CA LYS A 511 -19.41 -9.34 -17.68
C LYS A 511 -19.42 -10.21 -16.44
N SER A 512 -18.30 -10.26 -15.73
CA SER A 512 -18.20 -11.00 -14.48
C SER A 512 -17.16 -10.38 -13.54
N VAL A 513 -17.33 -10.68 -12.25
CA VAL A 513 -16.41 -10.30 -11.17
C VAL A 513 -16.07 -11.57 -10.40
N LYS A 514 -14.78 -11.82 -10.21
CA LYS A 514 -14.28 -12.99 -9.48
C LYS A 514 -13.35 -12.54 -8.36
N TYR A 515 -13.61 -12.98 -7.14
CA TYR A 515 -12.79 -12.68 -5.97
C TYR A 515 -11.86 -13.85 -5.65
N GLY A 516 -10.71 -13.54 -5.06
CA GLY A 516 -9.71 -14.53 -4.68
C GLY A 516 -8.82 -14.95 -5.85
N VAL A 517 -7.88 -15.84 -5.55
CA VAL A 517 -6.92 -16.35 -6.53
C VAL A 517 -7.65 -17.19 -7.57
N LEU A 518 -7.47 -16.86 -8.85
CA LEU A 518 -8.05 -17.61 -9.95
C LEU A 518 -7.23 -18.86 -10.24
N SER A 519 -7.93 -19.96 -10.50
CA SER A 519 -7.31 -21.13 -11.11
C SER A 519 -7.18 -20.97 -12.64
N LYS A 520 -6.27 -21.74 -13.25
CA LYS A 520 -6.12 -21.77 -14.71
C LYS A 520 -7.44 -22.14 -15.42
N GLY A 521 -8.22 -23.07 -14.86
CA GLY A 521 -9.49 -23.49 -15.44
C GLY A 521 -10.56 -22.40 -15.44
N GLU A 522 -10.57 -21.54 -14.42
CA GLU A 522 -11.53 -20.41 -14.35
C GLU A 522 -11.21 -19.30 -15.37
N LEU A 523 -9.98 -19.24 -15.85
CA LEU A 523 -9.53 -18.26 -16.85
C LEU A 523 -9.81 -18.70 -18.29
N GLU A 524 -10.03 -20.00 -18.52
CA GLU A 524 -10.31 -20.57 -19.85
C GLU A 524 -11.82 -20.54 -20.21
N ILE A 525 -12.70 -20.22 -19.26
CA ILE A 525 -14.14 -20.11 -19.50
C ILE A 525 -14.44 -18.77 -20.18
N ARG A 526 -14.42 -18.78 -21.51
CA ARG A 526 -14.99 -17.71 -22.35
C ARG A 526 -16.52 -17.82 -22.32
N GLU A 527 -17.19 -16.96 -21.57
CA GLU A 527 -18.62 -16.67 -21.76
C GLU A 527 -18.83 -15.25 -22.27
#